data_AF-A0A7K1U670-F1
#
_entry.id   AF-A0A7K1U670-F1
#
_cell.length_a   1.000
_cell.length_b   1.000
_cell.length_c   1.000
_cell.angle_alpha   90.00
_cell.angle_beta   90.00
_cell.angle_gamma   90.00
#
_symmetry.space_group_name_H-M   'P 1'
#
loop_
_entity.id
_entity.type
_entity.pdbx_description
1 polymer ?
#
loop_
_entity_poly.entity_id
_entity_poly.type
_entity_poly.pdbx_seq_one_letter_code
_entity_poly.pdbx_strand_id
1 'polypeptide(L)'
;MIHLQSTTVMVAIFGLMMALIVFLFTRYYFSRSGKTDYLKKIEVANNEMLYSIRPLLVEKKVPSKEILMAVTFSTAKKYGVEQNDLYDEFSLTSDLINETIANSFLTSDEKLEFCSLLQAIK
;
A
#
# COMPACT_ATOMS: atom_id res chain seq x y z
N MET A 1 57.93 -27.11 -8.78
CA MET A 1 56.59 -26.73 -9.31
C MET A 1 55.46 -27.24 -8.39
N ILE A 2 55.35 -26.78 -7.14
CA ILE A 2 54.27 -27.25 -6.21
C ILE A 2 53.59 -26.09 -5.45
N HIS A 3 54.08 -24.84 -5.55
CA HIS A 3 53.51 -23.72 -4.79
C HIS A 3 52.15 -23.19 -5.30
N LEU A 4 51.74 -23.51 -6.53
CA LEU A 4 50.48 -23.01 -7.10
C LEU A 4 49.22 -23.69 -6.51
N GLN A 5 49.33 -24.93 -6.02
CA GLN A 5 48.17 -25.73 -5.61
C GLN A 5 47.62 -25.30 -4.24
N SER A 6 48.48 -24.80 -3.34
CA SER A 6 48.04 -24.27 -2.04
C SER A 6 47.31 -22.93 -2.18
N THR A 7 47.78 -22.06 -3.08
CA THR A 7 47.17 -20.75 -3.32
C THR A 7 45.80 -20.87 -3.99
N THR A 8 45.61 -21.81 -4.93
CA THR A 8 44.30 -22.00 -5.59
C THR A 8 43.25 -22.56 -4.62
N VAL A 9 43.63 -23.47 -3.73
CA VAL A 9 42.73 -24.01 -2.70
C VAL A 9 42.32 -22.92 -1.71
N MET A 10 43.26 -22.07 -1.28
CA MET A 10 42.95 -20.95 -0.38
C MET A 10 41.96 -19.95 -1.01
N VAL A 11 42.14 -19.62 -2.29
CA VAL A 11 41.23 -18.74 -3.03
C VAL A 11 39.84 -19.38 -3.16
N ALA A 12 39.76 -20.69 -3.42
CA ALA A 12 38.48 -21.40 -3.50
C ALA A 12 37.72 -21.40 -2.17
N ILE A 13 38.41 -21.64 -1.05
CA ILE A 13 37.80 -21.62 0.29
C ILE A 13 37.34 -20.20 0.65
N PHE A 14 38.15 -19.19 0.37
CA PHE A 14 37.79 -17.79 0.62
C PHE A 14 36.59 -17.36 -0.24
N GLY A 15 36.57 -17.75 -1.53
CA GLY A 15 35.44 -17.51 -2.42
C GLY A 15 34.15 -18.17 -1.93
N LEU A 16 34.23 -19.41 -1.44
CA LEU A 16 33.08 -20.12 -0.88
C LEU A 16 32.57 -19.46 0.41
N MET A 17 33.47 -19.06 1.30
CA MET A 17 33.16 -18.31 2.52
C MET A 17 32.47 -16.98 2.20
N MET A 18 33.01 -16.21 1.25
CA MET A 18 32.44 -14.92 0.87
C MET A 18 31.07 -15.10 0.19
N ALA A 19 30.91 -16.10 -0.68
CA ALA A 19 29.63 -16.40 -1.30
C ALA A 19 28.56 -16.76 -0.25
N LEU A 20 28.91 -17.56 0.76
CA LEU A 20 28.01 -17.91 1.85
C LEU A 20 27.59 -16.68 2.67
N ILE A 21 28.54 -15.80 2.99
CA ILE A 21 28.27 -14.55 3.72
C ILE A 21 27.32 -13.67 2.91
N VAL A 22 27.61 -13.42 1.64
CA VAL A 22 26.76 -12.60 0.75
C VAL A 22 25.36 -13.19 0.62
N PHE A 23 25.23 -14.51 0.51
CA PHE A 23 23.94 -15.19 0.46
C PHE A 23 23.11 -14.96 1.73
N LEU A 24 23.71 -15.11 2.92
CA LEU A 24 23.04 -14.88 4.19
C LEU A 24 22.60 -13.41 4.35
N PHE A 25 23.47 -12.45 3.99
CA PHE A 25 23.14 -11.03 4.02
C PHE A 25 22.01 -10.67 3.06
N THR A 26 22.07 -11.17 1.82
CA THR A 26 21.03 -10.94 0.81
C THR A 26 19.69 -11.48 1.28
N ARG A 27 19.66 -12.72 1.81
CA ARG A 27 18.45 -13.33 2.35
C ARG A 27 17.87 -12.54 3.52
N TYR A 28 18.70 -12.07 4.43
CA TYR A 28 18.25 -11.27 5.58
C TYR A 28 17.62 -9.95 5.14
N TYR A 29 18.27 -9.24 4.22
CA TYR A 29 17.77 -7.96 3.70
C TYR A 29 16.45 -8.13 2.95
N PHE A 30 16.38 -9.12 2.04
CA PHE A 30 15.17 -9.39 1.26
C PHE A 30 13.99 -9.85 2.13
N SER A 31 14.26 -10.62 3.19
CA SER A 31 13.23 -11.08 4.13
C SER A 31 12.57 -9.93 4.90
N ARG A 32 13.27 -8.81 5.11
CA ARG A 32 12.68 -7.61 5.72
C ARG A 32 11.91 -6.76 4.71
N SER A 33 12.37 -6.69 3.46
CA SER A 33 11.69 -5.93 2.39
C SER A 33 10.26 -6.41 2.17
N GLY A 34 10.02 -7.72 2.12
CA GLY A 34 8.69 -8.26 1.76
C GLY A 34 7.52 -7.76 2.64
N LYS A 35 7.72 -7.58 3.95
CA LYS A 35 6.68 -7.03 4.84
C LYS A 35 6.45 -5.55 4.60
N THR A 36 7.52 -4.79 4.41
CA THR A 36 7.44 -3.36 4.06
C THR A 36 6.81 -3.15 2.69
N ASP A 37 7.07 -4.03 1.74
CA ASP A 37 6.51 -3.99 0.39
C ASP A 37 5.01 -4.29 0.39
N TYR A 38 4.55 -5.21 1.26
CA TYR A 38 3.13 -5.47 1.45
C TYR A 38 2.40 -4.25 2.03
N LEU A 39 2.95 -3.62 3.08
CA LEU A 39 2.36 -2.41 3.68
C LEU A 39 2.30 -1.25 2.67
N LYS A 40 3.35 -1.07 1.86
CA LYS A 40 3.35 -0.07 0.78
C LYS A 40 2.25 -0.35 -0.26
N LYS A 41 2.01 -1.62 -0.60
CA LYS A 41 0.92 -1.98 -1.53
C LYS A 41 -0.45 -1.64 -0.95
N ILE A 42 -0.67 -1.89 0.34
CA ILE A 42 -1.91 -1.49 1.04
C ILE A 42 -2.07 0.03 0.98
N GLU A 43 -1.02 0.79 1.31
CA GLU A 43 -1.06 2.26 1.28
C GLU A 43 -1.40 2.80 -0.11
N VAL A 44 -0.77 2.28 -1.16
CA VAL A 44 -1.06 2.68 -2.55
C VAL A 44 -2.49 2.28 -2.96
N ALA A 45 -2.94 1.10 -2.58
CA ALA A 45 -4.30 0.62 -2.86
C ALA A 45 -5.37 1.49 -2.18
N ASN A 46 -5.19 1.80 -0.89
CA ASN A 46 -6.09 2.67 -0.12
C ASN A 46 -6.16 4.08 -0.70
N ASN A 47 -5.01 4.63 -1.10
CA ASN A 47 -4.96 5.91 -1.80
C ASN A 47 -5.76 5.86 -3.11
N GLU A 48 -5.58 4.82 -3.93
CA GLU A 48 -6.35 4.68 -5.18
C GLU A 48 -7.87 4.62 -4.94
N MET A 49 -8.31 3.89 -3.91
CA MET A 49 -9.73 3.87 -3.53
C MET A 49 -10.22 5.29 -3.22
N LEU A 50 -9.48 6.02 -2.38
CA LEU A 50 -9.84 7.37 -1.96
C LEU A 50 -9.89 8.36 -3.15
N TYR A 51 -8.91 8.31 -4.05
CA TYR A 51 -8.89 9.12 -5.28
C TYR A 51 -10.02 8.77 -6.25
N SER A 52 -10.49 7.52 -6.25
CA SER A 52 -11.60 7.09 -7.11
C SER A 52 -12.94 7.66 -6.63
N ILE A 53 -13.10 7.90 -5.33
CA ILE A 53 -14.35 8.44 -4.75
C ILE A 53 -14.40 9.97 -4.77
N ARG A 54 -13.24 10.67 -4.65
CA ARG A 54 -13.19 12.14 -4.65
C ARG A 54 -14.00 12.82 -5.76
N PRO A 55 -13.91 12.42 -7.04
CA PRO A 55 -14.68 13.05 -8.12
C PRO A 55 -16.19 12.94 -7.91
N LEU A 56 -16.66 11.82 -7.36
CA LEU A 56 -18.07 11.61 -7.05
C LEU A 56 -18.55 12.57 -5.98
N LEU A 57 -17.72 12.81 -4.95
CA LEU A 57 -18.00 13.78 -3.89
C LEU A 57 -18.19 15.19 -4.45
N VAL A 58 -17.31 15.63 -5.36
CA VAL A 58 -17.38 16.95 -6.02
C VAL A 58 -18.69 17.09 -6.82
N GLU A 59 -19.13 16.00 -7.46
CA GLU A 59 -20.42 15.94 -8.15
C GLU A 59 -21.63 15.73 -7.22
N LYS A 60 -21.43 15.74 -5.89
CA LYS A 60 -22.45 15.47 -4.86
C LYS A 60 -23.12 14.11 -5.04
N LYS A 61 -22.39 13.15 -5.60
CA LYS A 61 -22.82 11.76 -5.80
C LYS A 61 -22.12 10.85 -4.82
N VAL A 62 -22.90 9.97 -4.23
CA VAL A 62 -22.45 9.01 -3.24
C VAL A 62 -22.54 7.61 -3.85
N PRO A 63 -21.43 6.85 -3.94
CA PRO A 63 -21.47 5.47 -4.44
C PRO A 63 -22.26 4.59 -3.47
N SER A 64 -23.01 3.63 -4.01
CA SER A 64 -23.69 2.63 -3.18
C SER A 64 -22.67 1.66 -2.57
N LYS A 65 -23.09 0.94 -1.53
CA LYS A 65 -22.27 -0.07 -0.86
C LYS A 65 -21.78 -1.14 -1.83
N GLU A 66 -22.59 -1.55 -2.81
CA GLU A 66 -22.17 -2.53 -3.83
C GLU A 66 -21.05 -2.00 -4.72
N ILE A 67 -21.11 -0.72 -5.08
CA ILE A 67 -20.06 -0.08 -5.88
C ILE A 67 -18.77 0.01 -5.07
N LEU A 68 -18.85 0.42 -3.80
CA LEU A 68 -17.69 0.45 -2.90
C LEU A 68 -17.06 -0.94 -2.76
N MET A 69 -17.86 -1.98 -2.53
CA MET A 69 -17.37 -3.36 -2.47
C MET A 69 -16.69 -3.81 -3.78
N ALA A 70 -17.25 -3.43 -4.94
CA ALA A 70 -16.65 -3.73 -6.23
C ALA A 70 -15.30 -3.00 -6.44
N VAL A 71 -15.20 -1.75 -5.99
CA VAL A 71 -13.95 -0.98 -6.00
C VAL A 71 -12.91 -1.62 -5.07
N THR A 72 -13.29 -1.98 -3.84
CA THR A 72 -12.40 -2.68 -2.90
C THR A 72 -11.90 -3.99 -3.48
N PHE A 73 -12.81 -4.82 -4.04
CA PHE A 73 -12.45 -6.11 -4.63
C PHE A 73 -11.49 -5.96 -5.82
N SER A 74 -11.79 -5.05 -6.75
CA SER A 74 -10.96 -4.82 -7.93
C SER A 74 -9.59 -4.25 -7.55
N THR A 75 -9.53 -3.35 -6.58
CA THR A 75 -8.28 -2.74 -6.09
C THR A 75 -7.42 -3.77 -5.34
N ALA A 76 -8.02 -4.57 -4.45
CA ALA A 76 -7.34 -5.66 -3.75
C ALA A 76 -6.69 -6.63 -4.76
N LYS A 77 -7.45 -7.03 -5.79
CA LYS A 77 -6.96 -7.90 -6.86
C LYS A 77 -5.83 -7.26 -7.66
N LYS A 78 -5.93 -5.96 -7.97
CA LYS A 78 -4.92 -5.21 -8.74
C LYS A 78 -3.57 -5.17 -8.02
N TYR A 79 -3.58 -4.95 -6.70
CA TYR A 79 -2.36 -4.80 -5.90
C TYR A 79 -1.88 -6.12 -5.25
N GLY A 80 -2.70 -7.18 -5.29
CA GLY A 80 -2.39 -8.47 -4.69
C GLY A 80 -2.34 -8.41 -3.17
N VAL A 81 -3.32 -7.73 -2.58
CA VAL A 81 -3.50 -7.56 -1.12
C VAL A 81 -4.84 -8.13 -0.67
N GLU A 82 -4.95 -8.47 0.60
CA GLU A 82 -6.20 -8.97 1.18
C GLU A 82 -7.23 -7.84 1.32
N GLN A 83 -8.50 -8.14 1.01
CA GLN A 83 -9.59 -7.14 1.08
C GLN A 83 -9.79 -6.59 2.50
N ASN A 84 -9.59 -7.44 3.51
CA ASN A 84 -9.74 -7.07 4.92
C ASN A 84 -8.65 -6.12 5.42
N ASP A 85 -7.54 -5.99 4.67
CA ASP A 85 -6.45 -5.07 5.00
C ASP A 85 -6.64 -3.69 4.33
N LEU A 86 -7.57 -3.57 3.38
CA LEU A 86 -7.94 -2.30 2.76
C LEU A 86 -8.95 -1.53 3.62
N TYR A 87 -9.21 -0.30 3.23
CA TYR A 87 -10.25 0.51 3.89
C TYR A 87 -11.60 -0.21 3.90
N ASP A 88 -12.17 -0.28 5.10
CA ASP A 88 -13.59 -0.49 5.27
C ASP A 88 -14.37 0.80 4.99
N GLU A 89 -15.68 0.67 4.89
CA GLU A 89 -16.59 1.78 4.59
C GLU A 89 -16.43 2.95 5.56
N PHE A 90 -16.21 2.64 6.85
CA PHE A 90 -16.02 3.63 7.90
C PHE A 90 -14.69 4.37 7.78
N SER A 91 -13.57 3.66 7.57
CA SER A 91 -12.26 4.29 7.45
C SER A 91 -12.19 5.17 6.21
N LEU A 92 -12.73 4.69 5.07
CA LEU A 92 -12.78 5.46 3.83
C LEU A 92 -13.59 6.75 4.00
N THR A 93 -14.78 6.66 4.60
CA THR A 93 -15.64 7.84 4.83
C THR A 93 -15.02 8.80 5.83
N SER A 94 -14.39 8.30 6.89
CA SER A 94 -13.70 9.12 7.89
C SER A 94 -12.55 9.93 7.27
N ASP A 95 -11.73 9.31 6.44
CA ASP A 95 -10.61 10.00 5.78
C ASP A 95 -11.12 11.03 4.76
N LEU A 96 -12.16 10.69 3.99
CA LEU A 96 -12.82 11.65 3.09
C LEU A 96 -13.41 12.85 3.82
N ILE A 97 -14.04 12.64 4.99
CA ILE A 97 -14.54 13.72 5.85
C ILE A 97 -13.39 14.60 6.32
N ASN A 98 -12.30 14.00 6.82
CA ASN A 98 -11.12 14.74 7.28
C ASN A 98 -10.52 15.60 6.16
N GLU A 99 -10.35 15.04 4.95
CA GLU A 99 -9.85 15.78 3.80
C GLU A 99 -10.77 16.94 3.41
N THR A 100 -12.08 16.71 3.44
CA THR A 100 -13.09 17.73 3.10
C THR A 100 -13.06 18.88 4.11
N ILE A 101 -13.00 18.59 5.40
CA ILE A 101 -12.93 19.60 6.46
C ILE A 101 -11.62 20.40 6.38
N ALA A 102 -10.50 19.73 6.13
CA ALA A 102 -9.18 20.34 5.99
C ALA A 102 -9.04 21.19 4.73
N ASN A 103 -9.91 21.01 3.73
CA ASN A 103 -9.84 21.75 2.47
C ASN A 103 -10.13 23.25 2.67
N SER A 104 -9.13 24.11 2.43
CA SER A 104 -9.27 25.57 2.57
C SER A 104 -10.04 26.23 1.42
N PHE A 105 -10.25 25.52 0.31
CA PHE A 105 -10.95 26.04 -0.88
C PHE A 105 -12.46 25.92 -0.78
N LEU A 106 -12.97 25.11 0.15
CA LEU A 106 -14.40 24.94 0.38
C LEU A 106 -14.91 25.94 1.43
N THR A 107 -16.08 26.48 1.19
CA THR A 107 -16.84 27.24 2.18
C THR A 107 -17.31 26.33 3.32
N SER A 108 -17.64 26.93 4.46
CA SER A 108 -18.17 26.16 5.60
C SER A 108 -19.44 25.38 5.24
N ASP A 109 -20.30 25.95 4.40
CA ASP A 109 -21.56 25.32 3.99
C ASP A 109 -21.31 24.11 3.08
N GLU A 110 -20.41 24.23 2.10
CA GLU A 110 -20.01 23.12 1.22
C GLU A 110 -19.39 21.97 2.03
N LYS A 111 -18.55 22.29 3.03
CA LYS A 111 -17.95 21.27 3.92
C LYS A 111 -19.01 20.47 4.66
N LEU A 112 -20.00 21.16 5.24
CA LEU A 112 -21.09 20.51 5.97
C LEU A 112 -21.98 19.68 5.06
N GLU A 113 -22.26 20.18 3.85
CA GLU A 113 -23.04 19.45 2.85
C GLU A 113 -22.34 18.14 2.46
N PHE A 114 -21.05 18.17 2.14
CA PHE A 114 -20.29 16.96 1.80
C PHE A 114 -20.19 15.97 2.96
N CYS A 115 -19.97 16.47 4.18
CA CYS A 115 -19.95 15.60 5.36
C CYS A 115 -21.31 14.90 5.57
N SER A 116 -22.42 15.59 5.29
CA SER A 116 -23.76 15.00 5.38
C SER A 116 -23.99 13.91 4.34
N LEU A 117 -23.48 14.10 3.12
CA LEU A 117 -23.55 13.10 2.04
C LEU A 117 -22.75 11.84 2.37
N LEU A 118 -21.54 11.99 2.93
CA LEU A 118 -20.70 10.86 3.33
C LEU A 118 -21.29 10.08 4.50
N GLN A 119 -21.97 10.74 5.43
CA GLN A 119 -22.68 10.05 6.53
C GLN A 119 -23.85 9.19 6.05
N ALA A 120 -24.40 9.48 4.86
CA ALA A 120 -25.49 8.70 4.28
C ALA A 120 -25.03 7.36 3.66
N ILE A 121 -23.71 7.10 3.59
CA ILE A 121 -23.14 5.83 3.09
C ILE A 121 -23.37 4.68 4.08
N LYS A 122 -23.66 5.01 5.34
CA LYS A 122 -23.70 4.11 6.51
C LYS A 122 -24.81 3.06 6.50
#